data_AF-A0A954ZXL0-F1
#
_entry.id   AF-A0A954ZXL0-F1
#
_cell.length_a   1.000
_cell.length_b   1.000
_cell.length_c   1.000
_cell.angle_alpha   90.00
_cell.angle_beta   90.00
_cell.angle_gamma   90.00
#
_symmetry.space_group_name_H-M   'P 1'
#
loop_
_entity.id
_entity.type
_entity.pdbx_description
1 polymer ?
#
loop_
_entity_poly.entity_id
_entity_poly.type
_entity_poly.pdbx_seq_one_letter_code
_entity_poly.pdbx_strand_id
1 'polypeptide(L)'
;MLIRVIITLCALLVCSWWAIDGTHAVVKGDLVTPKSGSYAGQYGPWSKIVSLVGIDPHARSMHIAFLVMGVIGCAVSLAWMFLGRGEHAQIWWWGMMALGAFQLWYLPFGTLFGLVQLTLLTIFRHKLSSA
;
A
#
# COMPACT_ATOMS: atom_id res chain seq x y z
N MET A 1 -21.44 5.49 -3.09
CA MET A 1 -21.13 4.54 -2.00
C MET A 1 -20.31 3.33 -2.50
N LEU A 2 -20.77 2.59 -3.52
CA LEU A 2 -20.05 1.42 -4.06
C LEU A 2 -18.58 1.68 -4.43
N ILE A 3 -18.29 2.77 -5.15
CA ILE A 3 -16.91 3.09 -5.58
C ILE A 3 -15.98 3.33 -4.38
N ARG A 4 -16.48 3.98 -3.31
CA ARG A 4 -15.70 4.12 -2.07
C ARG A 4 -15.37 2.76 -1.49
N VAL A 5 -16.35 1.86 -1.39
CA VAL A 5 -16.11 0.50 -0.89
C VAL A 5 -15.04 -0.21 -1.72
N ILE A 6 -15.11 -0.15 -3.06
CA ILE A 6 -14.10 -0.79 -3.93
C ILE A 6 -12.71 -0.20 -3.69
N ILE A 7 -12.57 1.13 -3.64
CA ILE A 7 -11.30 1.80 -3.38
C ILE A 7 -10.74 1.38 -2.00
N THR A 8 -11.58 1.41 -0.96
CA THR A 8 -11.19 1.02 0.40
C THR A 8 -10.76 -0.44 0.45
N LEU A 9 -11.47 -1.35 -0.21
CA LEU A 9 -11.12 -2.76 -0.24
C LEU A 9 -9.80 -3.01 -0.97
N CYS A 10 -9.57 -2.35 -2.11
CA CYS A 10 -8.28 -2.42 -2.82
C CYS A 10 -7.14 -1.99 -1.88
N ALA A 11 -7.31 -0.86 -1.19
CA ALA A 11 -6.33 -0.36 -0.26
C ALA A 11 -6.09 -1.29 0.93
N LEU A 12 -7.16 -1.77 1.56
CA LEU A 12 -7.08 -2.65 2.72
C LEU A 12 -6.41 -3.98 2.40
N LEU A 13 -6.66 -4.56 1.22
CA LEU A 13 -6.02 -5.81 0.81
C LEU A 13 -4.50 -5.66 0.75
N VAL A 14 -4.01 -4.58 0.13
CA VAL A 14 -2.57 -4.36 0.00
C VAL A 14 -1.94 -3.94 1.33
N CYS A 15 -2.57 -3.03 2.07
CA CYS A 15 -2.03 -2.52 3.33
C CYS A 15 -2.01 -3.60 4.42
N SER A 16 -3.04 -4.45 4.48
CA SER A 16 -3.06 -5.59 5.40
C SER A 16 -1.97 -6.58 5.07
N TRP A 17 -1.73 -6.84 3.77
CA TRP A 17 -0.62 -7.69 3.35
C TRP A 17 0.74 -7.10 3.74
N TRP A 18 0.97 -5.79 3.57
CA TRP A 18 2.20 -5.14 4.07
C TRP A 18 2.37 -5.25 5.58
N ALA A 19 1.30 -5.11 6.35
CA ALA A 19 1.36 -5.26 7.80
C ALA A 19 1.72 -6.70 8.19
N ILE A 20 1.12 -7.69 7.54
CA ILE A 20 1.38 -9.12 7.79
C ILE A 20 2.81 -9.48 7.37
N ASP A 21 3.22 -9.11 6.16
CA ASP A 21 4.54 -9.41 5.60
C ASP A 21 5.65 -8.67 6.36
N GLY A 22 5.44 -7.40 6.70
CA GLY A 22 6.34 -6.63 7.56
C GLY A 22 6.46 -7.23 8.96
N THR A 23 5.35 -7.68 9.56
CA THR A 23 5.38 -8.41 10.85
C THR A 23 6.18 -9.71 10.70
N HIS A 24 5.92 -10.49 9.65
CA HIS A 24 6.67 -11.70 9.37
C HIS A 24 8.16 -11.41 9.26
N ALA A 25 8.57 -10.37 8.52
CA ALA A 25 9.97 -10.01 8.36
C ALA A 25 10.63 -9.52 9.65
N VAL A 26 9.93 -8.74 10.47
CA VAL A 26 10.45 -8.32 11.78
C VAL A 26 10.65 -9.51 12.73
N VAL A 27 9.79 -10.53 12.66
CA VAL A 27 9.83 -11.72 13.54
C VAL A 27 10.76 -12.82 13.01
N LYS A 28 10.77 -13.06 11.70
CA LYS A 28 11.48 -14.16 11.03
C LYS A 28 12.78 -13.72 10.36
N GLY A 29 13.01 -12.42 10.23
CA GLY A 29 14.20 -11.84 9.60
C GLY A 29 14.08 -11.64 8.09
N ASP A 30 12.97 -12.03 7.47
CA ASP A 30 12.81 -11.93 6.01
C ASP A 30 11.36 -11.76 5.55
N LEU A 31 11.15 -11.01 4.47
CA LEU A 31 9.84 -10.90 3.80
C LEU A 31 9.46 -12.24 3.16
N VAL A 32 8.19 -12.40 2.85
CA VAL A 32 7.69 -13.57 2.11
C VAL A 32 8.24 -13.52 0.68
N THR A 33 9.16 -14.45 0.38
CA THR A 33 9.78 -14.62 -0.93
C THR A 33 9.56 -16.05 -1.46
N PRO A 34 9.71 -16.28 -2.78
CA PRO A 34 9.77 -17.63 -3.31
C PRO A 34 10.88 -18.43 -2.62
N LYS A 35 10.59 -19.67 -2.23
CA LYS A 35 11.56 -20.55 -1.56
C LYS A 35 12.45 -21.32 -2.54
N SER A 36 12.08 -21.37 -3.82
CA SER A 36 12.78 -22.13 -4.86
C SER A 36 12.61 -21.46 -6.24
N GLY A 37 13.44 -21.87 -7.20
CA GLY A 37 13.47 -21.33 -8.56
C GLY A 37 14.40 -20.13 -8.75
N SER A 38 14.38 -19.53 -9.93
CA SER A 38 15.29 -18.44 -10.34
C SER A 38 15.08 -17.13 -9.57
N TYR A 39 13.98 -16.99 -8.83
CA TYR A 39 13.63 -15.82 -8.03
C TYR A 39 13.64 -16.11 -6.52
N ALA A 40 14.25 -17.23 -6.10
CA ALA A 40 14.27 -17.61 -4.70
C ALA A 40 14.99 -16.57 -3.83
N GLY A 41 14.38 -16.19 -2.70
CA GLY A 41 14.94 -15.19 -1.77
C GLY A 41 14.99 -13.75 -2.32
N GLN A 42 14.52 -13.50 -3.54
CA GLN A 42 14.57 -12.17 -4.13
C GLN A 42 13.41 -11.31 -3.67
N TYR A 43 13.73 -10.09 -3.24
CA TYR A 43 12.73 -9.06 -3.02
C TYR A 43 12.23 -8.50 -4.36
N GLY A 44 11.09 -7.83 -4.31
CA GLY A 44 10.52 -7.17 -5.48
C GLY A 44 11.47 -6.12 -6.09
N PRO A 45 11.18 -5.62 -7.31
CA PRO A 45 12.04 -4.66 -8.02
C PRO A 45 12.40 -3.39 -7.22
N TRP A 46 11.57 -3.00 -6.25
CA TRP A 46 11.87 -1.91 -5.32
C TRP A 46 13.18 -2.09 -4.55
N SER A 47 13.59 -3.34 -4.26
CA SER A 47 14.84 -3.66 -3.56
C SER A 47 16.06 -3.14 -4.33
N LYS A 48 16.00 -3.15 -5.67
CA LYS A 48 17.03 -2.57 -6.53
C LYS A 48 17.07 -1.04 -6.41
N ILE A 49 15.90 -0.40 -6.31
CA ILE A 49 15.82 1.06 -6.19
C ILE A 49 16.38 1.54 -4.85
N VAL A 50 16.00 0.88 -3.75
CA VAL A 50 16.48 1.29 -2.41
C VAL A 50 17.96 0.97 -2.23
N SER A 51 18.46 -0.13 -2.78
CA SER A 51 19.90 -0.44 -2.76
C SER A 51 20.73 0.55 -3.57
N LEU A 52 20.20 1.07 -4.69
CA LEU A 52 20.86 2.13 -5.46
C LEU A 52 21.08 3.43 -4.67
N VAL A 53 20.24 3.72 -3.68
CA VAL A 53 20.40 4.89 -2.79
C VAL A 53 21.10 4.53 -1.48
N GLY A 54 21.72 3.35 -1.40
CA GLY A 54 22.52 2.92 -0.25
C GLY A 54 21.71 2.34 0.92
N ILE A 55 20.43 2.04 0.73
CA ILE A 55 19.59 1.40 1.74
C ILE A 55 19.61 -0.11 1.51
N ASP A 56 20.06 -0.88 2.51
CA ASP A 56 19.97 -2.34 2.48
C ASP A 56 18.48 -2.76 2.48
N PRO A 57 17.97 -3.43 1.42
CA PRO A 57 16.59 -3.86 1.35
C PRO A 57 16.21 -4.85 2.46
N HIS A 58 17.15 -5.67 2.91
CA HIS A 58 16.97 -6.69 3.94
C HIS A 58 17.17 -6.13 5.35
N ALA A 59 17.49 -4.84 5.49
CA ALA A 59 17.63 -4.21 6.78
C ALA A 59 16.32 -4.29 7.57
N ARG A 60 16.45 -4.56 8.87
CA ARG A 60 15.30 -4.60 9.79
C ARG A 60 14.50 -3.29 9.79
N SER A 61 15.15 -2.15 9.55
CA SER A 61 14.47 -0.85 9.41
C SER A 61 13.49 -0.84 8.22
N MET A 62 13.82 -1.50 7.12
CA MET A 62 12.95 -1.62 5.96
C MET A 62 11.74 -2.51 6.28
N HIS A 63 11.93 -3.61 6.99
CA HIS A 63 10.84 -4.48 7.45
C HIS A 63 9.87 -3.73 8.38
N ILE A 64 10.42 -2.95 9.32
CA ILE A 64 9.61 -2.08 10.22
C ILE A 64 8.85 -1.03 9.41
N ALA A 65 9.47 -0.43 8.40
CA ALA A 65 8.79 0.54 7.55
C ALA A 65 7.60 -0.10 6.80
N PHE A 66 7.74 -1.32 6.26
CA PHE A 66 6.61 -2.04 5.65
C PHE A 66 5.48 -2.29 6.66
N LEU A 67 5.81 -2.75 7.87
CA LEU A 67 4.83 -2.96 8.93
C LEU A 67 4.08 -1.68 9.28
N VAL A 68 4.81 -0.60 9.57
CA VAL A 68 4.23 0.69 9.97
C VAL A 68 3.38 1.26 8.84
N MET A 69 3.86 1.22 7.59
CA MET A 69 3.11 1.68 6.43
C MET A 69 1.85 0.85 6.18
N GLY A 70 1.89 -0.47 6.41
CA GLY A 70 0.71 -1.32 6.34
C GLY A 70 -0.36 -0.94 7.36
N VAL A 71 0.04 -0.75 8.62
CA VAL A 71 -0.88 -0.36 9.71
C VAL A 71 -1.47 1.04 9.47
N ILE A 72 -0.62 2.03 9.16
CA ILE A 72 -1.06 3.39 8.86
C ILE A 72 -1.97 3.39 7.62
N GLY A 73 -1.61 2.65 6.57
CA GLY A 73 -2.40 2.52 5.35
C GLY A 73 -3.80 1.96 5.61
N CYS A 74 -3.92 0.95 6.47
CA CYS A 74 -5.22 0.43 6.91
C CYS A 74 -6.03 1.49 7.67
N ALA A 75 -5.41 2.20 8.62
CA ALA A 75 -6.07 3.25 9.38
C ALA A 75 -6.55 4.40 8.48
N VAL A 76 -5.72 4.85 7.54
CA VAL A 76 -6.07 5.87 6.54
C VAL A 76 -7.21 5.39 5.64
N SER A 77 -7.20 4.14 5.20
CA SER A 77 -8.25 3.57 4.34
C SER A 77 -9.61 3.54 5.05
N LEU A 78 -9.64 3.12 6.32
CA LEU A 78 -10.85 3.11 7.14
C LEU A 78 -11.31 4.53 7.46
N ALA A 79 -10.39 5.41 7.88
CA ALA A 79 -10.72 6.80 8.16
C ALA A 79 -11.25 7.51 6.92
N TRP A 80 -10.70 7.27 5.74
CA TRP A 80 -11.23 7.78 4.48
C TRP A 80 -12.67 7.28 4.21
N MET A 81 -12.96 6.01 4.47
CA MET A 81 -14.30 5.43 4.27
C MET A 81 -15.36 6.13 5.13
N PHE A 82 -15.05 6.39 6.41
CA PHE A 82 -16.01 6.92 7.38
C PHE A 82 -16.00 8.44 7.53
N LEU A 83 -14.82 9.07 7.43
CA LEU A 83 -14.58 10.49 7.70
C LEU A 83 -14.21 11.28 6.45
N GLY A 84 -13.99 10.62 5.31
CA GLY A 84 -13.45 11.23 4.10
C GLY A 84 -14.39 12.12 3.30
N ARG A 85 -15.39 12.76 3.93
CA ARG A 85 -16.49 13.49 3.28
C ARG A 85 -16.53 14.96 3.71
N GLY A 86 -17.32 15.77 3.02
CA GLY A 86 -17.52 17.18 3.36
C GLY A 86 -16.24 18.02 3.25
N GLU A 87 -16.02 18.92 4.20
CA GLU A 87 -14.90 19.87 4.20
C GLU A 87 -13.52 19.19 4.20
N HIS A 88 -13.42 17.97 4.72
CA HIS A 88 -12.18 17.20 4.75
C HIS A 88 -11.97 16.30 3.54
N ALA A 89 -12.91 16.25 2.58
CA ALA A 89 -12.82 15.30 1.46
C ALA A 89 -11.52 15.43 0.65
N GLN A 90 -10.97 16.65 0.53
CA GLN A 90 -9.75 16.91 -0.22
C GLN A 90 -8.50 16.31 0.43
N ILE A 91 -8.31 16.47 1.74
CA ILE A 91 -7.13 15.91 2.44
C ILE A 91 -7.15 14.38 2.41
N TRP A 92 -8.34 13.81 2.60
CA TRP A 92 -8.57 12.38 2.55
C TRP A 92 -8.36 11.81 1.14
N TRP A 93 -8.76 12.53 0.09
CA TRP A 93 -8.46 12.15 -1.30
C TRP A 93 -6.95 12.10 -1.56
N TRP A 94 -6.19 13.12 -1.13
CA TRP A 94 -4.74 13.12 -1.28
C TRP A 94 -4.07 11.98 -0.50
N GLY A 95 -4.55 11.67 0.71
CA GLY A 95 -4.08 10.52 1.48
C GLY A 95 -4.25 9.21 0.74
N MET A 96 -5.42 8.99 0.12
CA MET A 96 -5.67 7.79 -0.68
C MET A 96 -4.89 7.77 -2.00
N MET A 97 -4.64 8.93 -2.61
CA MET A 97 -3.77 9.02 -3.79
C MET A 97 -2.33 8.64 -3.45
N ALA A 98 -1.78 9.19 -2.37
CA ALA A 98 -0.44 8.85 -1.90
C ALA A 98 -0.34 7.34 -1.57
N LEU A 99 -1.33 6.81 -0.86
CA LEU A 99 -1.38 5.38 -0.54
C LEU A 99 -1.42 4.51 -1.80
N GLY A 100 -2.25 4.86 -2.79
CA GLY A 100 -2.31 4.15 -4.06
C GLY A 100 -0.99 4.19 -4.84
N ALA A 101 -0.27 5.31 -4.79
CA ALA A 101 1.05 5.44 -5.40
C ALA A 101 2.09 4.55 -4.71
N PHE A 102 2.09 4.48 -3.37
CA PHE A 102 2.97 3.58 -2.64
C PHE A 102 2.67 2.11 -2.95
N GLN A 103 1.39 1.74 -3.14
CA GLN A 103 1.01 0.35 -3.46
C GLN A 103 1.62 -0.15 -4.77
N LEU A 104 1.92 0.76 -5.72
CA LEU A 104 2.54 0.41 -7.00
C LEU A 104 3.88 -0.32 -6.85
N TRP A 105 4.52 -0.19 -5.70
CA TRP A 105 5.82 -0.78 -5.40
C TRP A 105 5.76 -2.27 -5.04
N TYR A 106 4.57 -2.84 -4.82
CA TYR A 106 4.40 -4.22 -4.37
C TYR A 106 3.80 -5.12 -5.47
N LEU A 107 4.64 -5.85 -6.21
CA LEU A 107 4.20 -6.67 -7.33
C LEU A 107 3.71 -8.08 -6.93
N PRO A 108 2.80 -8.69 -7.71
CA PRO A 108 1.99 -8.07 -8.76
C PRO A 108 0.74 -7.35 -8.20
N PHE A 109 0.27 -7.77 -7.03
CA PHE A 109 -1.05 -7.41 -6.51
C PHE A 109 -1.15 -5.95 -6.07
N GLY A 110 -0.14 -5.41 -5.38
CA GLY A 110 -0.12 -3.99 -5.00
C GLY A 110 -0.12 -3.07 -6.21
N THR A 111 0.61 -3.41 -7.28
CA THR A 111 0.54 -2.65 -8.53
C THR A 111 -0.84 -2.69 -9.15
N LEU A 112 -1.45 -3.88 -9.26
CA LEU A 112 -2.79 -4.00 -9.83
C LEU A 112 -3.83 -3.21 -9.04
N PHE A 113 -3.90 -3.43 -7.72
CA PHE A 113 -4.87 -2.76 -6.85
C PHE A 113 -4.58 -1.26 -6.72
N GLY A 114 -3.31 -0.85 -6.67
CA GLY A 114 -2.90 0.55 -6.65
C GLY A 114 -3.32 1.29 -7.93
N LEU A 115 -3.13 0.68 -9.11
CA LEU A 115 -3.59 1.27 -10.37
C LEU A 115 -5.11 1.41 -10.42
N VAL A 116 -5.85 0.38 -10.01
CA VAL A 116 -7.33 0.44 -9.91
C VAL A 116 -7.74 1.56 -8.96
N GLN A 117 -7.15 1.62 -7.76
CA GLN A 117 -7.42 2.66 -6.77
C GLN A 117 -7.16 4.06 -7.32
N LEU A 118 -5.98 4.33 -7.91
CA LEU A 118 -5.61 5.62 -8.47
C LEU A 118 -6.54 6.03 -9.62
N THR A 119 -6.88 5.08 -10.49
CA THR A 119 -7.80 5.30 -11.61
C THR A 119 -9.18 5.71 -11.12
N LEU A 120 -9.73 4.98 -10.14
CA LEU A 120 -11.05 5.29 -9.58
C LEU A 120 -11.07 6.61 -8.81
N LEU A 121 -10.02 6.90 -8.01
CA LEU A 121 -9.88 8.17 -7.30
C LEU A 121 -9.83 9.37 -8.26
N THR A 122 -9.19 9.20 -9.43
CA THR A 122 -9.06 10.25 -10.44
C THR A 122 -10.37 10.45 -11.20
N ILE A 123 -10.95 9.38 -11.77
CA ILE A 123 -12.16 9.45 -12.59
C ILE A 123 -13.37 9.94 -11.77
N PHE A 124 -13.49 9.49 -10.52
CA PHE A 124 -14.67 9.76 -9.70
C PHE A 124 -14.46 10.87 -8.66
N ARG A 125 -13.40 11.69 -8.79
CA ARG A 125 -13.04 12.75 -7.83
C ARG A 125 -14.23 13.62 -7.40
N HIS A 126 -15.00 14.13 -8.37
CA HIS A 126 -16.14 15.00 -8.10
C HIS A 126 -17.22 14.28 -7.27
N LYS A 127 -17.57 13.04 -7.64
CA LYS A 127 -18.58 12.24 -6.93
C LYS A 127 -18.12 11.79 -5.54
N LEU A 128 -16.80 11.65 -5.35
CA LEU A 128 -16.21 11.28 -4.06
C LEU A 128 -16.16 12.46 -3.09
N SER A 129 -16.09 13.69 -3.60
CA SER A 129 -16.01 14.90 -2.77
C SER A 129 -17.39 15.45 -2.36
N SER A 130 -18.43 15.17 -3.14
CA SER A 130 -19.79 15.66 -2.93
C SER A 130 -20.71 14.74 -2.11
N ALA A 131 -20.22 13.58 -1.67
CA ALA A 131 -20.99 12.52 -1.02
C ALA A 131 -20.51 12.25 0.39
#